data_AF-F8EYZ8-F1
#
_entry.id   AF-F8EYZ8-F1
#
_cell.length_a   1.000
_cell.length_b   1.000
_cell.length_c   1.000
_cell.angle_alpha   90.00
_cell.angle_beta   90.00
_cell.angle_gamma   90.00
#
_symmetry.space_group_name_H-M   'P 1'
#
loop_
_entity.id
_entity.type
_entity.pdbx_description
1 polymer ?
#
loop_
_entity_poly.entity_id
_entity_poly.type
_entity_poly.pdbx_seq_one_letter_code
_entity_poly.pdbx_strand_id
1 'polypeptide(L)'
;MAERNEGAGGPPRFFKTGPPEIVRKPPSRNYAREVLPLLELHLGKNGATMNIGMGGADVSLGTIAESMSGLRDTLKISGAKLASLAGHYEGVSTLNAVNMLGYSGDTNNFALGRAIWDDRRKVRYSKDLKTADGYYGAYNGTDIPNEIQLSSDFLGKGKELAAKLAAVMAHEGTHVAGNRYEAVAHQQGLQTYGTLLEIFGLQGDREFALGMIAALLDPASYKENESSKQNMEIRVYANGTHKIFDNKQKALTFTYLNAEGDKVGGYTINDPSIQAMPGRAAALAKIWGLEKIEDQLGSSLNSTDTYDYQTLKDVLGLSDAEIRKVQRSGTLPNNITEAQRLSLAGDALLKRAGGVWDTTENVWSGMDLSLTNTVLPGGLYGWLNEQGTYEFAATSMNIIRNPLSYFVRNSKEAPNLAYAGKDSVEVTQWDLEGNMLMGPQRFNGFTSVQTIFDDNEYDAFVQVPWSSVYNSHGMVNVGPETLMKGDIGFVLLQYPDNSKIDLWGIAKDDPYLRAVMGTIMAGTRVKPDGSTTLSNASIAMHPTINFGNTGCPVTGNWGGQTGVTLFTNFTSYLTNDLKLPYGYVLYGKLIEQNNPYIKVGR
;
A
#
# COMPACT_ATOMS: atom_id res chain seq x y z
N MET A 1 -28.79 47.61 -45.34
CA MET A 1 -28.99 47.76 -46.79
C MET A 1 -28.65 46.42 -47.44
N ALA A 2 -29.47 45.94 -48.38
CA ALA A 2 -29.23 44.90 -49.40
C ALA A 2 -28.53 43.55 -49.05
N GLU A 3 -28.88 42.40 -49.63
CA GLU A 3 -30.07 41.96 -50.37
C GLU A 3 -30.13 40.40 -50.41
N ARG A 4 -31.35 39.84 -50.56
CA ARG A 4 -31.83 38.75 -51.47
C ARG A 4 -30.90 37.59 -51.92
N ASN A 5 -31.35 36.38 -52.29
CA ASN A 5 -32.66 35.69 -52.50
C ASN A 5 -32.33 34.17 -52.61
N GLU A 6 -33.18 33.13 -52.71
CA GLU A 6 -34.59 32.72 -52.42
C GLU A 6 -34.56 31.15 -52.55
N GLY A 7 -35.59 30.30 -52.43
CA GLY A 7 -37.04 30.44 -52.27
C GLY A 7 -37.57 29.71 -51.01
N ALA A 8 -38.74 29.06 -50.92
CA ALA A 8 -39.73 28.50 -51.88
C ALA A 8 -39.45 27.06 -52.39
N GLY A 9 -40.40 26.12 -52.39
CA GLY A 9 -41.82 26.20 -51.98
C GLY A 9 -42.50 24.83 -51.71
N GLY A 10 -43.79 24.86 -51.33
CA GLY A 10 -44.53 23.77 -50.67
C GLY A 10 -45.42 22.83 -51.55
N PRO A 11 -46.48 22.23 -50.96
CA PRO A 11 -47.03 20.92 -51.35
C PRO A 11 -48.26 20.97 -52.28
N PRO A 12 -48.85 19.81 -52.69
CA PRO A 12 -50.02 19.27 -51.97
C PRO A 12 -50.18 17.71 -52.00
N ARG A 13 -51.34 17.21 -51.54
CA ARG A 13 -51.77 15.79 -51.49
C ARG A 13 -52.69 15.42 -52.68
N PHE A 14 -52.84 14.14 -53.05
CA PHE A 14 -54.08 13.32 -52.81
C PHE A 14 -54.21 11.97 -53.58
N PHE A 15 -55.01 11.06 -52.97
CA PHE A 15 -55.77 9.92 -53.53
C PHE A 15 -55.10 8.61 -54.02
N LYS A 16 -55.96 7.58 -54.18
CA LYS A 16 -55.69 6.13 -54.35
C LYS A 16 -56.27 5.61 -55.68
N THR A 17 -55.67 4.58 -56.29
CA THR A 17 -56.25 3.24 -56.57
C THR A 17 -55.21 2.30 -57.23
N GLY A 18 -55.43 0.97 -57.18
CA GLY A 18 -54.61 -0.06 -57.87
C GLY A 18 -55.08 -0.34 -59.31
N PRO A 19 -54.44 -1.28 -60.06
CA PRO A 19 -54.75 -2.72 -59.96
C PRO A 19 -53.51 -3.65 -60.21
N PRO A 20 -53.65 -4.96 -60.54
CA PRO A 20 -54.22 -6.03 -59.71
C PRO A 20 -53.33 -7.29 -59.52
N GLU A 21 -53.53 -7.96 -58.38
CA GLU A 21 -53.69 -9.42 -58.20
C GLU A 21 -52.79 -10.47 -58.91
N ILE A 22 -52.02 -11.23 -58.11
CA ILE A 22 -51.75 -12.68 -58.30
C ILE A 22 -51.98 -13.40 -56.95
N VAL A 23 -52.62 -14.58 -56.94
CA VAL A 23 -53.18 -15.21 -55.74
C VAL A 23 -52.51 -16.53 -55.34
N ARG A 24 -51.93 -16.53 -54.12
CA ARG A 24 -51.72 -17.65 -53.16
C ARG A 24 -51.00 -18.93 -53.61
N LYS A 25 -49.98 -19.29 -52.83
CA LYS A 25 -49.99 -20.53 -52.01
C LYS A 25 -49.38 -20.25 -50.62
N PRO A 26 -49.95 -20.75 -49.51
CA PRO A 26 -49.35 -20.66 -48.17
C PRO A 26 -48.23 -21.72 -47.98
N PRO A 27 -47.28 -21.49 -47.06
CA PRO A 27 -46.20 -22.45 -46.81
C PRO A 27 -46.70 -23.71 -46.10
N SER A 28 -46.34 -24.88 -46.64
CA SER A 28 -46.58 -26.17 -46.01
C SER A 28 -45.60 -26.41 -44.86
N ARG A 29 -46.11 -26.68 -43.65
CA ARG A 29 -45.32 -27.31 -42.58
C ARG A 29 -44.88 -28.70 -43.04
N ASN A 30 -43.59 -28.87 -43.32
CA ASN A 30 -42.93 -30.17 -43.28
C ASN A 30 -41.94 -30.14 -42.12
N TYR A 31 -42.19 -30.97 -41.10
CA TYR A 31 -41.28 -31.14 -39.98
C TYR A 31 -40.02 -31.84 -40.47
N ALA A 32 -38.85 -31.21 -40.29
CA ALA A 32 -37.63 -31.98 -40.19
C ALA A 32 -37.78 -32.90 -38.97
N ARG A 33 -37.52 -34.20 -39.15
CA ARG A 33 -37.62 -35.17 -38.04
C ARG A 33 -36.60 -34.79 -36.96
N GLU A 34 -37.06 -34.57 -35.74
CA GLU A 34 -36.20 -34.58 -34.57
C GLU A 34 -35.59 -35.98 -34.42
N VAL A 35 -34.33 -36.12 -34.81
CA VAL A 35 -33.52 -37.29 -34.45
C VAL A 35 -32.99 -37.02 -33.05
N LEU A 36 -33.80 -37.35 -32.04
CA LEU A 36 -33.37 -37.27 -30.65
C LEU A 36 -32.16 -38.20 -30.44
N PRO A 37 -31.06 -37.73 -29.82
CA PRO A 37 -29.93 -38.59 -29.50
C PRO A 37 -30.37 -39.65 -28.48
N LEU A 38 -30.39 -40.92 -28.88
CA LEU A 38 -30.81 -42.00 -28.01
C LEU A 38 -29.73 -42.27 -26.95
N LEU A 39 -30.16 -42.35 -25.69
CA LEU A 39 -29.30 -42.66 -24.55
C LEU A 39 -29.33 -44.16 -24.30
N GLU A 40 -28.33 -44.90 -24.83
CA GLU A 40 -28.30 -46.36 -24.71
C GLU A 40 -27.48 -46.80 -23.48
N LEU A 41 -28.18 -47.40 -22.51
CA LEU A 41 -27.63 -47.96 -21.27
C LEU A 41 -27.59 -49.49 -21.38
N HIS A 42 -26.39 -50.05 -21.42
CA HIS A 42 -26.17 -51.49 -21.33
C HIS A 42 -25.83 -51.89 -19.89
N LEU A 43 -26.60 -52.84 -19.35
CA LEU A 43 -26.39 -53.44 -18.03
C LEU A 43 -26.07 -54.93 -18.20
N GLY A 44 -24.85 -55.33 -17.83
CA GLY A 44 -24.37 -56.71 -17.95
C GLY A 44 -23.60 -57.17 -16.71
N LYS A 45 -23.23 -58.46 -16.68
CA LYS A 45 -22.54 -59.07 -15.53
C LYS A 45 -21.17 -58.45 -15.18
N ASN A 46 -20.59 -57.65 -16.07
CA ASN A 46 -19.31 -56.98 -15.90
C ASN A 46 -19.43 -55.47 -15.65
N GLY A 47 -20.64 -54.95 -15.44
CA GLY A 47 -20.89 -53.53 -15.15
C GLY A 47 -21.94 -52.87 -16.05
N ALA A 48 -22.11 -51.57 -15.87
CA ALA A 48 -22.98 -50.71 -16.68
C ALA A 48 -22.13 -49.81 -17.59
N THR A 49 -22.51 -49.70 -18.86
CA THR A 49 -21.90 -48.76 -19.81
C THR A 49 -22.97 -47.96 -20.55
N MET A 50 -22.70 -46.68 -20.79
CA MET A 50 -23.53 -45.78 -21.59
C MET A 50 -22.74 -45.27 -22.78
N ASN A 51 -23.37 -45.24 -23.94
CA ASN A 51 -22.84 -44.62 -25.15
C ASN A 51 -23.86 -43.63 -25.73
N ILE A 52 -23.39 -42.63 -26.48
CA ILE A 52 -24.22 -41.66 -27.20
C ILE A 52 -23.85 -41.74 -28.68
N GLY A 53 -24.81 -42.15 -29.52
CA GLY A 53 -24.62 -42.26 -30.96
C GLY A 53 -24.69 -40.90 -31.66
N MET A 54 -23.56 -40.34 -32.07
CA MET A 54 -23.51 -39.03 -32.74
C MET A 54 -23.80 -39.12 -34.25
N GLY A 55 -25.10 -39.03 -34.60
CA GLY A 55 -25.57 -38.90 -35.97
C GLY A 55 -25.50 -37.47 -36.52
N GLY A 56 -24.29 -36.94 -36.76
CA GLY A 56 -24.08 -35.77 -37.63
C GLY A 56 -24.73 -34.45 -37.18
N ALA A 57 -24.35 -33.93 -36.01
CA ALA A 57 -24.66 -32.56 -35.59
C ALA A 57 -23.37 -31.85 -35.15
N ASP A 58 -23.18 -30.61 -35.61
CA ASP A 58 -22.02 -29.78 -35.27
C ASP A 58 -22.31 -29.04 -33.96
N VAL A 59 -21.67 -29.50 -32.86
CA VAL A 59 -21.97 -29.01 -31.50
C VAL A 59 -20.92 -28.00 -31.08
N SER A 60 -21.34 -26.74 -30.90
CA SER A 60 -20.40 -25.68 -30.53
C SER A 60 -19.72 -25.96 -29.18
N LEU A 61 -18.39 -25.74 -29.14
CA LEU A 61 -17.57 -25.91 -27.94
C LEU A 61 -18.08 -25.08 -26.74
N GLY A 62 -18.69 -23.92 -26.98
CA GLY A 62 -19.31 -23.11 -25.93
C GLY A 62 -20.49 -23.81 -25.26
N THR A 63 -21.40 -24.39 -26.05
CA THR A 63 -22.58 -25.11 -25.53
C THR A 63 -22.19 -26.37 -24.73
N ILE A 64 -21.10 -27.03 -25.11
CA ILE A 64 -20.53 -28.15 -24.33
C ILE A 64 -19.94 -27.63 -23.01
N ALA A 65 -19.16 -26.54 -23.03
CA ALA A 65 -18.58 -25.96 -21.81
C ALA A 65 -19.65 -25.47 -20.80
N GLU A 66 -20.69 -24.79 -21.28
CA GLU A 66 -21.80 -24.29 -20.44
C GLU A 66 -22.60 -25.44 -19.81
N SER A 67 -22.96 -26.47 -20.60
CA SER A 67 -23.69 -27.64 -20.09
C SER A 67 -22.85 -28.48 -19.13
N MET A 68 -21.53 -28.59 -19.33
CA MET A 68 -20.61 -29.21 -18.38
C MET A 68 -20.50 -28.40 -17.07
N SER A 69 -20.54 -27.07 -17.11
CA SER A 69 -20.54 -26.24 -15.90
C SER A 69 -21.83 -26.44 -15.09
N GLY A 70 -23.00 -26.36 -15.74
CA GLY A 70 -24.29 -26.60 -15.07
C GLY A 70 -24.42 -28.01 -14.47
N LEU A 71 -23.81 -29.02 -15.12
CA LEU A 71 -23.72 -30.37 -14.60
C LEU A 71 -22.80 -30.45 -13.36
N ARG A 72 -21.63 -29.80 -13.37
CA ARG A 72 -20.73 -29.70 -12.19
C ARG A 72 -21.45 -29.06 -11.00
N ASP A 73 -22.16 -27.97 -11.21
CA ASP A 73 -22.94 -27.29 -10.16
C ASP A 73 -24.03 -28.19 -9.59
N THR A 74 -24.78 -28.87 -10.47
CA THR A 74 -25.84 -29.82 -10.09
C THR A 74 -25.29 -30.97 -9.25
N LEU A 75 -24.14 -31.54 -9.63
CA LEU A 75 -23.44 -32.58 -8.88
C LEU A 75 -22.91 -32.07 -7.53
N LYS A 76 -22.33 -30.87 -7.48
CA LYS A 76 -21.82 -30.24 -6.24
C LYS A 76 -22.95 -30.00 -5.22
N ILE A 77 -24.08 -29.46 -5.66
CA ILE A 77 -25.28 -29.25 -4.83
C ILE A 77 -25.87 -30.59 -4.36
N SER A 78 -25.92 -31.59 -5.23
CA SER A 78 -26.49 -32.91 -4.90
C SER A 78 -25.62 -33.67 -3.90
N GLY A 79 -24.30 -33.69 -4.11
CA GLY A 79 -23.33 -34.28 -3.19
C GLY A 79 -23.37 -33.64 -1.81
N ALA A 80 -23.39 -32.31 -1.74
CA ALA A 80 -23.52 -31.58 -0.47
C ALA A 80 -24.81 -31.95 0.28
N LYS A 81 -25.96 -31.95 -0.42
CA LYS A 81 -27.26 -32.32 0.19
C LYS A 81 -27.25 -33.75 0.73
N LEU A 82 -26.73 -34.71 -0.04
CA LEU A 82 -26.60 -36.12 0.36
C LEU A 82 -25.66 -36.30 1.56
N ALA A 83 -24.50 -35.64 1.57
CA ALA A 83 -23.56 -35.66 2.69
C ALA A 83 -24.22 -35.17 4.00
N SER A 84 -25.10 -34.16 3.90
CA SER A 84 -25.87 -33.65 5.04
C SER A 84 -26.97 -34.56 5.57
N LEU A 85 -27.25 -35.70 4.92
CA LEU A 85 -28.08 -36.78 5.46
C LEU A 85 -27.25 -37.78 6.27
N ALA A 86 -25.95 -37.90 5.97
CA ALA A 86 -24.99 -38.70 6.73
C ALA A 86 -24.33 -37.92 7.90
N GLY A 87 -24.71 -36.66 8.12
CA GLY A 87 -24.22 -35.81 9.21
C GLY A 87 -23.06 -34.87 8.85
N HIS A 88 -22.67 -34.79 7.58
CA HIS A 88 -21.64 -33.86 7.09
C HIS A 88 -22.30 -32.57 6.56
N TYR A 89 -22.22 -31.49 7.32
CA TYR A 89 -22.98 -30.25 7.07
C TYR A 89 -22.21 -29.19 6.29
N GLU A 90 -20.88 -29.33 6.16
CA GLU A 90 -19.94 -28.35 5.63
C GLU A 90 -20.36 -27.84 4.25
N GLY A 91 -20.61 -28.75 3.30
CA GLY A 91 -21.01 -28.37 1.93
C GLY A 91 -22.37 -27.68 1.85
N VAL A 92 -23.30 -27.96 2.78
CA VAL A 92 -24.63 -27.31 2.82
C VAL A 92 -24.56 -25.96 3.54
N SER A 93 -23.74 -25.84 4.58
CA SER A 93 -23.50 -24.57 5.27
C SER A 93 -22.80 -23.57 4.34
N THR A 94 -21.75 -24.00 3.60
CA THR A 94 -21.10 -23.17 2.57
C THR A 94 -22.09 -22.77 1.47
N LEU A 95 -22.88 -23.70 0.93
CA LEU A 95 -23.92 -23.40 -0.08
C LEU A 95 -24.92 -22.35 0.44
N ASN A 96 -25.40 -22.48 1.67
CA ASN A 96 -26.37 -21.55 2.24
C ASN A 96 -25.77 -20.15 2.46
N ALA A 97 -24.54 -20.06 2.97
CA ALA A 97 -23.87 -18.77 3.18
C ALA A 97 -23.47 -18.09 1.86
N VAL A 98 -22.99 -18.83 0.86
CA VAL A 98 -22.71 -18.31 -0.48
C VAL A 98 -23.96 -17.77 -1.16
N ASN A 99 -25.11 -18.44 -1.03
CA ASN A 99 -26.38 -17.90 -1.50
C ASN A 99 -26.73 -16.59 -0.76
N MET A 100 -26.53 -16.53 0.55
CA MET A 100 -26.78 -15.31 1.34
C MET A 100 -25.86 -14.15 0.98
N LEU A 101 -24.57 -14.37 0.72
CA LEU A 101 -23.68 -13.34 0.16
C LEU A 101 -24.28 -12.73 -1.13
N GLY A 102 -24.83 -13.57 -2.02
CA GLY A 102 -25.52 -13.13 -3.23
C GLY A 102 -26.82 -12.35 -3.01
N TYR A 103 -27.50 -12.50 -1.86
CA TYR A 103 -28.68 -11.72 -1.49
C TYR A 103 -28.35 -10.38 -0.81
N SER A 104 -27.11 -10.17 -0.34
CA SER A 104 -26.73 -8.95 0.38
C SER A 104 -26.71 -7.67 -0.46
N GLY A 105 -26.82 -7.76 -1.79
CA GLY A 105 -26.80 -6.62 -2.71
C GLY A 105 -25.42 -6.01 -2.97
N ASP A 106 -24.42 -6.29 -2.12
CA ASP A 106 -23.04 -5.83 -2.30
C ASP A 106 -22.29 -6.62 -3.39
N THR A 107 -21.51 -5.90 -4.19
CA THR A 107 -20.78 -6.46 -5.33
C THR A 107 -19.54 -7.25 -4.89
N ASN A 108 -18.92 -6.90 -3.76
CA ASN A 108 -17.77 -7.64 -3.23
C ASN A 108 -18.21 -8.98 -2.65
N ASN A 109 -19.30 -9.00 -1.88
CA ASN A 109 -19.96 -10.20 -1.40
C ASN A 109 -20.40 -11.12 -2.55
N PHE A 110 -20.98 -10.57 -3.62
CA PHE A 110 -21.32 -11.36 -4.82
C PHE A 110 -20.07 -11.95 -5.49
N ALA A 111 -19.00 -11.17 -5.68
CA ALA A 111 -17.75 -11.63 -6.26
C ALA A 111 -17.07 -12.72 -5.40
N LEU A 112 -17.07 -12.55 -4.08
CA LEU A 112 -16.60 -13.52 -3.10
C LEU A 112 -17.42 -14.82 -3.16
N GLY A 113 -18.76 -14.71 -3.14
CA GLY A 113 -19.67 -15.85 -3.25
C GLY A 113 -19.42 -16.66 -4.53
N ARG A 114 -19.24 -15.98 -5.67
CA ARG A 114 -18.82 -16.63 -6.93
C ARG A 114 -17.44 -17.27 -6.80
N ALA A 115 -16.45 -16.59 -6.22
CA ALA A 115 -15.10 -17.16 -6.07
C ALA A 115 -15.09 -18.43 -5.21
N ILE A 116 -15.86 -18.46 -4.11
CA ILE A 116 -16.05 -19.64 -3.27
C ILE A 116 -16.79 -20.74 -4.06
N TRP A 117 -17.85 -20.39 -4.78
CA TRP A 117 -18.63 -21.37 -5.54
C TRP A 117 -17.84 -22.04 -6.67
N ASP A 118 -17.02 -21.26 -7.38
CA ASP A 118 -16.21 -21.73 -8.53
C ASP A 118 -14.98 -22.57 -8.10
N ASP A 119 -14.76 -22.75 -6.79
CA ASP A 119 -13.54 -23.31 -6.16
C ASP A 119 -12.27 -22.45 -6.35
N ARG A 120 -12.42 -21.17 -6.72
CA ARG A 120 -11.35 -20.15 -6.79
C ARG A 120 -10.95 -19.61 -5.42
N ARG A 121 -11.82 -19.80 -4.43
CA ARG A 121 -11.58 -19.63 -2.98
C ARG A 121 -12.11 -20.87 -2.27
N LYS A 122 -11.37 -21.36 -1.28
CA LYS A 122 -11.76 -22.48 -0.42
C LYS A 122 -12.34 -21.97 0.88
N VAL A 123 -13.18 -22.79 1.50
CA VAL A 123 -13.71 -22.58 2.85
C VAL A 123 -13.37 -23.81 3.67
N ARG A 124 -12.69 -23.63 4.80
CA ARG A 124 -12.39 -24.68 5.77
C ARG A 124 -13.10 -24.40 7.09
N TYR A 125 -13.77 -25.40 7.63
CA TYR A 125 -14.31 -25.34 8.99
C TYR A 125 -13.25 -25.86 9.97
N SER A 126 -12.93 -25.07 10.99
CA SER A 126 -12.01 -25.44 12.06
C SER A 126 -12.74 -25.61 13.40
N LYS A 127 -12.30 -26.58 14.20
CA LYS A 127 -12.73 -26.79 15.60
C LYS A 127 -11.89 -26.00 16.60
N ASP A 128 -10.79 -25.42 16.12
CA ASP A 128 -9.84 -24.64 16.92
C ASP A 128 -10.28 -23.16 16.97
N LEU A 129 -11.07 -22.72 15.98
CA LEU A 129 -11.81 -21.46 16.01
C LEU A 129 -13.14 -21.67 16.74
N LYS A 130 -13.26 -21.13 17.95
CA LYS A 130 -14.45 -21.29 18.81
C LYS A 130 -15.19 -19.98 18.99
N THR A 131 -16.51 -20.03 18.80
CA THR A 131 -17.41 -18.89 19.00
C THR A 131 -17.41 -18.38 20.45
N ALA A 132 -17.30 -19.29 21.42
CA ALA A 132 -17.25 -18.94 22.85
C ALA A 132 -15.99 -18.14 23.25
N ASP A 133 -14.89 -18.29 22.49
CA ASP A 133 -13.63 -17.57 22.71
C ASP A 133 -13.52 -16.30 21.85
N GLY A 134 -14.60 -15.92 21.14
CA GLY A 134 -14.66 -14.76 20.24
C GLY A 134 -14.17 -14.99 18.81
N TYR A 135 -13.62 -16.16 18.50
CA TYR A 135 -13.00 -16.46 17.21
C TYR A 135 -14.01 -17.07 16.22
N TYR A 136 -14.55 -16.24 15.33
CA TYR A 136 -15.60 -16.62 14.37
C TYR A 136 -15.05 -17.10 13.02
N GLY A 137 -13.95 -16.51 12.56
CA GLY A 137 -13.21 -16.88 11.36
C GLY A 137 -11.71 -16.63 11.51
N ALA A 138 -10.94 -16.95 10.47
CA ALA A 138 -9.58 -16.46 10.28
C ALA A 138 -9.10 -16.60 8.82
N TYR A 139 -8.66 -15.50 8.22
CA TYR A 139 -7.93 -15.48 6.95
C TYR A 139 -6.41 -15.40 7.19
N ASN A 140 -5.70 -16.48 6.87
CA ASN A 140 -4.24 -16.49 6.81
C ASN A 140 -3.79 -16.40 5.35
N GLY A 141 -3.51 -15.17 4.92
CA GLY A 141 -3.09 -14.86 3.55
C GLY A 141 -1.68 -15.31 3.16
N THR A 142 -0.96 -16.02 4.03
CA THR A 142 0.42 -16.51 3.76
C THR A 142 0.48 -18.02 3.63
N ASP A 143 -0.01 -18.76 4.63
CA ASP A 143 0.06 -20.22 4.61
C ASP A 143 -0.98 -20.82 3.65
N ILE A 144 -2.13 -20.15 3.50
CA ILE A 144 -3.23 -20.65 2.67
C ILE A 144 -3.93 -19.49 1.90
N PRO A 145 -3.23 -18.78 0.99
CA PRO A 145 -3.69 -17.53 0.35
C PRO A 145 -4.95 -17.64 -0.53
N ASN A 146 -5.54 -18.84 -0.65
CA ASN A 146 -6.77 -19.14 -1.37
C ASN A 146 -7.88 -19.72 -0.47
N GLU A 147 -7.74 -19.70 0.85
CA GLU A 147 -8.69 -20.33 1.80
C GLU A 147 -9.10 -19.37 2.93
N ILE A 148 -10.39 -19.37 3.26
CA ILE A 148 -10.94 -18.73 4.47
C ILE A 148 -11.22 -19.84 5.49
N GLN A 149 -10.80 -19.65 6.73
CA GLN A 149 -11.19 -20.53 7.84
C GLN A 149 -12.38 -19.95 8.59
N LEU A 150 -13.33 -20.80 8.97
CA LEU A 150 -14.56 -20.44 9.67
C LEU A 150 -14.75 -21.39 10.87
N SER A 151 -15.36 -20.91 11.96
CA SER A 151 -15.68 -21.78 13.10
C SER A 151 -16.66 -22.89 12.71
N SER A 152 -16.39 -24.12 13.16
CA SER A 152 -17.31 -25.25 13.00
C SER A 152 -18.63 -25.07 13.76
N ASP A 153 -18.69 -24.16 14.73
CA ASP A 153 -19.87 -23.90 15.56
C ASP A 153 -21.03 -23.32 14.73
N PHE A 154 -20.74 -22.73 13.56
CA PHE A 154 -21.74 -22.21 12.62
C PHE A 154 -22.30 -23.27 11.66
N LEU A 155 -21.86 -24.53 11.73
CA LEU A 155 -22.37 -25.61 10.87
C LEU A 155 -23.83 -25.96 11.20
N GLY A 156 -24.69 -25.94 10.19
CA GLY A 156 -26.09 -26.29 10.37
C GLY A 156 -27.01 -26.01 9.19
N LYS A 157 -28.32 -26.10 9.43
CA LYS A 157 -29.40 -25.91 8.44
C LYS A 157 -30.32 -24.73 8.76
N GLY A 158 -29.98 -23.90 9.76
CA GLY A 158 -30.77 -22.72 10.14
C GLY A 158 -30.40 -21.46 9.34
N LYS A 159 -31.40 -20.63 9.00
CA LYS A 159 -31.17 -19.34 8.32
C LYS A 159 -30.25 -18.42 9.12
N GLU A 160 -30.43 -18.35 10.43
CA GLU A 160 -29.62 -17.53 11.34
C GLU A 160 -28.13 -17.89 11.29
N LEU A 161 -27.81 -19.19 11.35
CA LEU A 161 -26.43 -19.67 11.23
C LEU A 161 -25.85 -19.36 9.85
N ALA A 162 -26.63 -19.52 8.77
CA ALA A 162 -26.19 -19.16 7.43
C ALA A 162 -25.95 -17.63 7.27
N ALA A 163 -26.73 -16.79 7.95
CA ALA A 163 -26.57 -15.33 7.92
C ALA A 163 -25.32 -14.88 8.69
N LYS A 164 -25.08 -15.45 9.88
CA LYS A 164 -23.81 -15.26 10.61
C LYS A 164 -22.62 -15.73 9.79
N LEU A 165 -22.72 -16.93 9.20
CA LEU A 165 -21.66 -17.52 8.39
C LEU A 165 -21.34 -16.67 7.14
N ALA A 166 -22.36 -16.10 6.49
CA ALA A 166 -22.17 -15.13 5.40
C ALA A 166 -21.54 -13.82 5.88
N ALA A 167 -21.91 -13.32 7.06
CA ALA A 167 -21.30 -12.13 7.66
C ALA A 167 -19.81 -12.34 8.00
N VAL A 168 -19.43 -13.50 8.56
CA VAL A 168 -18.02 -13.85 8.78
C VAL A 168 -17.31 -14.02 7.44
N MET A 169 -17.91 -14.69 6.45
CA MET A 169 -17.32 -14.77 5.10
C MET A 169 -17.07 -13.37 4.50
N ALA A 170 -17.96 -12.40 4.70
CA ALA A 170 -17.78 -11.03 4.21
C ALA A 170 -16.67 -10.25 4.96
N HIS A 171 -16.54 -10.44 6.27
CA HIS A 171 -15.43 -9.95 7.08
C HIS A 171 -14.08 -10.51 6.58
N GLU A 172 -13.93 -11.84 6.54
CA GLU A 172 -12.72 -12.50 6.01
C GLU A 172 -12.47 -12.18 4.52
N GLY A 173 -13.55 -11.99 3.77
CA GLY A 173 -13.57 -11.54 2.38
C GLY A 173 -12.98 -10.14 2.19
N THR A 174 -13.07 -9.28 3.20
CA THR A 174 -12.47 -7.94 3.21
C THR A 174 -10.93 -8.03 3.30
N HIS A 175 -10.41 -8.99 4.05
CA HIS A 175 -8.98 -9.30 4.10
C HIS A 175 -8.49 -10.02 2.84
N VAL A 176 -9.31 -10.90 2.25
CA VAL A 176 -9.07 -11.47 0.91
C VAL A 176 -9.02 -10.38 -0.17
N ALA A 177 -9.85 -9.34 -0.06
CA ALA A 177 -9.82 -8.17 -0.94
C ALA A 177 -8.63 -7.21 -0.66
N GLY A 178 -7.76 -7.54 0.29
CA GLY A 178 -6.52 -6.81 0.57
C GLY A 178 -6.63 -5.69 1.61
N ASN A 179 -7.80 -5.50 2.22
CA ASN A 179 -7.97 -4.52 3.31
C ASN A 179 -7.49 -5.10 4.64
N ARG A 180 -6.72 -4.32 5.39
CA ARG A 180 -5.95 -4.74 6.56
C ARG A 180 -6.41 -4.11 7.87
N TYR A 181 -7.52 -3.36 7.84
CA TYR A 181 -8.12 -2.76 9.03
C TYR A 181 -9.29 -3.63 9.51
N GLU A 182 -9.15 -4.20 10.71
CA GLU A 182 -10.22 -4.97 11.35
C GLU A 182 -11.53 -4.18 11.44
N ALA A 183 -11.45 -2.87 11.69
CA ALA A 183 -12.61 -2.00 11.70
C ALA A 183 -13.40 -2.03 10.38
N VAL A 184 -12.72 -2.06 9.21
CA VAL A 184 -13.42 -2.11 7.92
C VAL A 184 -13.98 -3.50 7.63
N ALA A 185 -13.26 -4.56 8.02
CA ALA A 185 -13.74 -5.93 7.88
C ALA A 185 -14.95 -6.21 8.80
N HIS A 186 -14.93 -5.74 10.05
CA HIS A 186 -16.09 -5.81 10.95
C HIS A 186 -17.24 -4.92 10.46
N GLN A 187 -16.98 -3.77 9.86
CA GLN A 187 -18.02 -2.96 9.22
C GLN A 187 -18.70 -3.73 8.07
N GLN A 188 -17.92 -4.33 7.15
CA GLN A 188 -18.46 -5.14 6.05
C GLN A 188 -19.26 -6.35 6.57
N GLY A 189 -18.74 -7.06 7.57
CA GLY A 189 -19.44 -8.19 8.21
C GLY A 189 -20.76 -7.76 8.87
N LEU A 190 -20.75 -6.68 9.64
CA LEU A 190 -21.93 -6.15 10.33
C LEU A 190 -23.00 -5.61 9.35
N GLN A 191 -22.58 -4.91 8.29
CA GLN A 191 -23.49 -4.47 7.22
C GLN A 191 -24.12 -5.68 6.50
N THR A 192 -23.30 -6.66 6.11
CA THR A 192 -23.77 -7.91 5.49
C THR A 192 -24.78 -8.64 6.39
N TYR A 193 -24.50 -8.72 7.70
CA TYR A 193 -25.42 -9.33 8.66
C TYR A 193 -26.74 -8.57 8.74
N GLY A 194 -26.71 -7.25 8.94
CA GLY A 194 -27.91 -6.41 9.06
C GLY A 194 -28.85 -6.52 7.86
N THR A 195 -28.30 -6.44 6.64
CA THR A 195 -29.07 -6.61 5.40
C THR A 195 -29.70 -8.01 5.30
N LEU A 196 -29.01 -9.06 5.77
CA LEU A 196 -29.56 -10.42 5.79
C LEU A 196 -30.66 -10.61 6.85
N LEU A 197 -30.57 -9.94 8.00
CA LEU A 197 -31.65 -9.95 9.00
C LEU A 197 -32.93 -9.33 8.43
N GLU A 198 -32.80 -8.19 7.74
CA GLU A 198 -33.92 -7.49 7.09
C GLU A 198 -34.54 -8.34 5.97
N ILE A 199 -33.74 -8.81 5.00
CA ILE A 199 -34.23 -9.58 3.83
C ILE A 199 -34.92 -10.89 4.24
N PHE A 200 -34.44 -11.56 5.29
CA PHE A 200 -34.97 -12.87 5.70
C PHE A 200 -35.93 -12.84 6.90
N GLY A 201 -36.20 -11.65 7.46
CA GLY A 201 -37.12 -11.46 8.59
C GLY A 201 -36.64 -12.16 9.86
N LEU A 202 -35.33 -12.09 10.14
CA LEU A 202 -34.68 -12.77 11.25
C LEU A 202 -34.62 -11.87 12.50
N GLN A 203 -34.63 -12.49 13.68
CA GLN A 203 -34.52 -11.75 14.95
C GLN A 203 -33.09 -11.22 15.21
N GLY A 204 -32.08 -11.91 14.65
CA GLY A 204 -30.68 -11.61 14.87
C GLY A 204 -30.18 -12.05 16.24
N ASP A 205 -28.87 -12.23 16.31
CA ASP A 205 -28.14 -12.55 17.53
C ASP A 205 -27.46 -11.29 18.07
N ARG A 206 -27.86 -10.92 19.29
CA ARG A 206 -27.38 -9.71 19.96
C ARG A 206 -25.91 -9.81 20.36
N GLU A 207 -25.42 -10.98 20.74
CA GLU A 207 -24.03 -11.14 21.21
C GLU A 207 -23.07 -11.12 20.03
N PHE A 208 -23.42 -11.80 18.93
CA PHE A 208 -22.67 -11.74 17.67
C PHE A 208 -22.61 -10.32 17.08
N ALA A 209 -23.74 -9.59 17.08
CA ALA A 209 -23.77 -8.19 16.64
C ALA A 209 -22.96 -7.26 17.56
N LEU A 210 -23.06 -7.43 18.88
CA LEU A 210 -22.29 -6.63 19.84
C LEU A 210 -20.79 -6.92 19.78
N GLY A 211 -20.36 -8.14 19.44
CA GLY A 211 -18.95 -8.47 19.23
C GLY A 211 -18.33 -7.64 18.11
N MET A 212 -19.00 -7.56 16.95
CA MET A 212 -18.54 -6.72 15.83
C MET A 212 -18.58 -5.22 16.17
N ILE A 213 -19.59 -4.76 16.94
CA ILE A 213 -19.67 -3.36 17.40
C ILE A 213 -18.57 -3.03 18.42
N ALA A 214 -18.21 -3.96 19.30
CA ALA A 214 -17.12 -3.76 20.26
C ALA A 214 -15.77 -3.62 19.54
N ALA A 215 -15.50 -4.44 18.52
CA ALA A 215 -14.30 -4.31 17.70
C ALA A 215 -14.28 -3.01 16.88
N LEU A 216 -15.43 -2.54 16.38
CA LEU A 216 -15.57 -1.20 15.76
C LEU A 216 -15.31 -0.04 16.73
N LEU A 217 -15.27 -0.28 18.04
CA LEU A 217 -14.97 0.72 19.07
C LEU A 217 -13.57 0.57 19.67
N ASP A 218 -12.80 -0.45 19.30
CA ASP A 218 -11.42 -0.65 19.75
C ASP A 218 -10.43 0.17 18.88
N PRO A 219 -9.64 1.11 19.45
CA PRO A 219 -8.59 1.80 18.73
C PRO A 219 -7.50 0.88 18.13
N ALA A 220 -7.40 -0.38 18.56
CA ALA A 220 -6.54 -1.38 17.94
C ALA A 220 -7.04 -1.80 16.55
N SER A 221 -8.35 -1.88 16.32
CA SER A 221 -8.95 -2.29 15.04
C SER A 221 -8.80 -1.27 13.91
N TYR A 222 -8.36 -0.05 14.24
CA TYR A 222 -7.97 1.01 13.30
C TYR A 222 -6.46 1.06 13.04
N LYS A 223 -5.68 0.15 13.64
CA LYS A 223 -4.29 -0.10 13.25
C LYS A 223 -4.30 -1.10 12.09
N GLU A 224 -3.27 -1.06 11.25
CA GLU A 224 -3.08 -2.07 10.22
C GLU A 224 -2.75 -3.40 10.90
N ASN A 225 -3.56 -4.44 10.66
CA ASN A 225 -3.29 -5.78 11.18
C ASN A 225 -2.17 -6.41 10.33
N GLU A 226 -0.94 -6.40 10.84
CA GLU A 226 0.28 -6.86 10.14
C GLU A 226 0.38 -8.40 10.00
N SER A 227 -0.72 -9.06 9.62
CA SER A 227 -0.81 -10.52 9.48
C SER A 227 -0.14 -11.03 8.19
N SER A 228 1.17 -11.34 8.30
CA SER A 228 1.96 -12.32 7.49
C SER A 228 2.18 -12.04 5.99
N LYS A 229 3.46 -12.12 5.49
CA LYS A 229 4.01 -12.64 4.17
C LYS A 229 5.52 -13.02 4.25
N GLN A 230 6.48 -12.27 3.62
CA GLN A 230 7.94 -12.58 3.49
C GLN A 230 8.95 -11.38 3.59
N ASN A 231 9.16 -10.50 2.58
CA ASN A 231 9.81 -9.14 2.62
C ASN A 231 11.34 -9.07 2.74
N MET A 232 11.86 -7.83 2.64
CA MET A 232 13.00 -7.31 3.41
C MET A 232 12.74 -5.83 3.78
N GLU A 233 13.11 -5.39 4.99
CA GLU A 233 12.96 -4.01 5.51
C GLU A 233 14.29 -3.29 5.46
N ILE A 234 14.32 -2.08 4.87
CA ILE A 234 15.45 -1.16 4.99
C ILE A 234 15.14 -0.17 6.11
N ARG A 235 15.88 -0.25 7.21
CA ARG A 235 15.88 0.78 8.25
C ARG A 235 16.92 1.83 7.91
N VAL A 236 16.48 3.07 7.78
CA VAL A 236 17.32 4.25 7.50
C VAL A 236 17.44 5.05 8.80
N TYR A 237 18.66 5.30 9.23
CA TYR A 237 18.99 6.00 10.47
C TYR A 237 19.28 7.48 10.18
N ALA A 238 18.94 8.37 11.12
CA ALA A 238 19.12 9.82 10.97
C ALA A 238 20.58 10.28 10.76
N ASN A 239 21.57 9.39 10.99
CA ASN A 239 23.00 9.63 10.73
C ASN A 239 23.43 9.33 9.28
N GLY A 240 22.52 8.92 8.40
CA GLY A 240 22.81 8.58 7.00
C GLY A 240 23.27 7.14 6.75
N THR A 241 23.21 6.27 7.75
CA THR A 241 23.40 4.82 7.55
C THR A 241 22.07 4.09 7.41
N HIS A 242 22.11 2.87 6.89
CA HIS A 242 20.94 2.00 6.72
C HIS A 242 21.34 0.54 6.82
N LYS A 243 20.42 -0.31 7.30
CA LYS A 243 20.59 -1.76 7.37
C LYS A 243 19.33 -2.49 6.92
N ILE A 244 19.51 -3.70 6.39
CA ILE A 244 18.44 -4.51 5.83
C ILE A 244 18.14 -5.71 6.72
N PHE A 245 16.87 -5.93 7.01
CA PHE A 245 16.36 -6.97 7.91
C PHE A 245 15.31 -7.83 7.20
N ASP A 246 15.16 -9.09 7.62
CA ASP A 246 14.04 -9.94 7.20
C ASP A 246 12.83 -9.69 8.13
N ASN A 247 11.76 -9.10 7.60
CA ASN A 247 10.58 -8.67 8.38
C ASN A 247 9.26 -9.37 8.01
N LYS A 248 9.29 -10.57 7.41
CA LYS A 248 8.12 -11.47 7.23
C LYS A 248 6.84 -10.89 6.53
N GLN A 249 6.89 -9.89 5.65
CA GLN A 249 5.74 -9.13 5.07
C GLN A 249 5.55 -8.97 3.51
N LYS A 250 6.49 -9.44 2.66
CA LYS A 250 6.56 -9.53 1.15
C LYS A 250 6.34 -8.27 0.32
N ALA A 251 7.20 -7.29 0.50
CA ALA A 251 7.49 -6.17 -0.41
C ALA A 251 8.93 -5.66 -0.15
N LEU A 252 9.26 -4.47 -0.66
CA LEU A 252 10.37 -3.65 -0.16
C LEU A 252 9.81 -2.51 0.70
N THR A 253 10.16 -2.49 1.98
CA THR A 253 9.69 -1.51 2.96
C THR A 253 10.84 -0.64 3.45
N PHE A 254 10.64 0.68 3.47
CA PHE A 254 11.54 1.62 4.13
C PHE A 254 10.96 2.04 5.47
N THR A 255 11.77 2.03 6.51
CA THR A 255 11.47 2.54 7.85
C THR A 255 12.48 3.62 8.19
N TYR A 256 12.03 4.83 8.52
CA TYR A 256 12.89 5.95 8.90
C TYR A 256 12.92 6.09 10.42
N LEU A 257 14.13 6.23 10.98
CA LEU A 257 14.38 6.29 12.42
C LEU A 257 14.90 7.67 12.86
N ASN A 258 14.64 8.08 14.11
CA ASN A 258 15.31 9.22 14.75
C ASN A 258 16.75 8.83 15.19
N ALA A 259 17.38 9.68 16.02
CA ALA A 259 18.72 9.39 16.56
C ALA A 259 18.68 8.35 17.70
N GLU A 260 17.52 8.21 18.34
CA GLU A 260 17.23 7.31 19.45
C GLU A 260 16.94 5.87 18.99
N GLY A 261 16.46 5.70 17.75
CA GLY A 261 16.10 4.43 17.12
C GLY A 261 14.60 4.20 16.90
N ASP A 262 13.75 5.17 17.21
CA ASP A 262 12.29 5.10 17.08
C ASP A 262 11.82 5.38 15.64
N LYS A 263 10.75 4.69 15.21
CA LYS A 263 10.14 4.88 13.88
C LYS A 263 9.42 6.22 13.78
N VAL A 264 9.90 7.09 12.89
CA VAL A 264 9.33 8.41 12.60
C VAL A 264 8.63 8.49 11.24
N GLY A 265 8.89 7.55 10.34
CA GLY A 265 8.30 7.48 9.01
C GLY A 265 8.52 6.12 8.36
N GLY A 266 8.02 5.97 7.14
CA GLY A 266 8.22 4.76 6.34
C GLY A 266 7.14 4.59 5.28
N TYR A 267 7.47 3.80 4.25
CA TYR A 267 6.58 3.47 3.14
C TYR A 267 6.95 2.09 2.56
N THR A 268 6.10 1.55 1.69
CA THR A 268 6.36 0.27 1.02
C THR A 268 6.18 0.42 -0.49
N ILE A 269 7.14 -0.08 -1.29
CA ILE A 269 7.02 -0.10 -2.75
C ILE A 269 6.06 -1.23 -3.14
N ASN A 270 4.99 -0.86 -3.85
CA ASN A 270 4.01 -1.81 -4.38
C ASN A 270 4.50 -2.44 -5.70
N ASP A 271 5.28 -3.52 -5.59
CA ASP A 271 5.64 -4.38 -6.73
C ASP A 271 4.91 -5.74 -6.63
N PRO A 272 3.94 -6.03 -7.51
CA PRO A 272 3.31 -7.35 -7.61
C PRO A 272 4.27 -8.46 -8.04
N SER A 273 5.40 -8.14 -8.69
CA SER A 273 6.27 -9.16 -9.30
C SER A 273 7.23 -9.81 -8.30
N ILE A 274 7.71 -9.10 -7.27
CA ILE A 274 8.40 -9.75 -6.14
C ILE A 274 7.49 -10.68 -5.33
N GLN A 275 6.16 -10.50 -5.33
CA GLN A 275 5.23 -11.47 -4.72
C GLN A 275 5.32 -12.84 -5.39
N ALA A 276 5.54 -12.88 -6.70
CA ALA A 276 5.68 -14.09 -7.51
C ALA A 276 7.07 -14.76 -7.40
N MET A 277 8.04 -14.15 -6.72
CA MET A 277 9.37 -14.75 -6.54
C MET A 277 9.34 -15.97 -5.60
N PRO A 278 10.14 -17.03 -5.84
CA PRO A 278 10.12 -18.27 -5.05
C PRO A 278 10.32 -18.09 -3.55
N GLY A 279 11.09 -17.08 -3.13
CA GLY A 279 11.34 -16.77 -1.71
C GLY A 279 12.09 -15.45 -1.55
N ARG A 280 12.43 -15.11 -0.30
CA ARG A 280 13.10 -13.83 0.05
C ARG A 280 14.42 -13.61 -0.67
N ALA A 281 15.23 -14.65 -0.84
CA ALA A 281 16.47 -14.59 -1.62
C ALA A 281 16.22 -14.04 -3.03
N ALA A 282 15.31 -14.66 -3.80
CA ALA A 282 14.97 -14.19 -5.15
C ALA A 282 14.32 -12.80 -5.17
N ALA A 283 13.45 -12.48 -4.21
CA ALA A 283 12.86 -11.15 -4.10
C ALA A 283 13.94 -10.09 -3.84
N LEU A 284 14.88 -10.35 -2.94
CA LEU A 284 15.99 -9.46 -2.62
C LEU A 284 16.95 -9.31 -3.81
N ALA A 285 17.26 -10.41 -4.51
CA ALA A 285 18.09 -10.35 -5.70
C ALA A 285 17.46 -9.51 -6.82
N LYS A 286 16.12 -9.57 -6.97
CA LYS A 286 15.37 -8.71 -7.89
C LYS A 286 15.41 -7.24 -7.45
N ILE A 287 15.31 -6.97 -6.15
CA ILE A 287 15.41 -5.63 -5.57
C ILE A 287 16.82 -5.02 -5.78
N TRP A 288 17.87 -5.84 -5.79
CA TRP A 288 19.25 -5.37 -5.87
C TRP A 288 19.80 -5.21 -7.30
N GLY A 289 19.33 -6.04 -8.23
CA GLY A 289 19.95 -6.23 -9.54
C GLY A 289 21.15 -7.18 -9.50
N LEU A 290 21.26 -8.09 -10.48
CA LEU A 290 22.28 -9.16 -10.47
C LEU A 290 23.73 -8.64 -10.57
N GLU A 291 23.95 -7.61 -11.39
CA GLU A 291 25.26 -6.97 -11.59
C GLU A 291 25.85 -6.44 -10.27
N LYS A 292 25.05 -5.68 -9.53
CA LYS A 292 25.41 -5.14 -8.22
C LYS A 292 25.59 -6.23 -7.14
N ILE A 293 25.06 -7.43 -7.35
CA ILE A 293 25.35 -8.60 -6.51
C ILE A 293 26.70 -9.21 -6.89
N GLU A 294 27.05 -9.31 -8.19
CA GLU A 294 28.40 -9.73 -8.61
C GLU A 294 29.48 -8.81 -8.02
N ASP A 295 29.24 -7.49 -7.97
CA ASP A 295 30.11 -6.51 -7.30
C ASP A 295 30.21 -6.73 -5.78
N GLN A 296 29.08 -6.90 -5.09
CA GLN A 296 29.05 -7.14 -3.63
C GLN A 296 29.72 -8.47 -3.24
N LEU A 297 29.56 -9.51 -4.06
CA LEU A 297 30.19 -10.81 -3.84
C LEU A 297 31.68 -10.78 -4.20
N GLY A 298 32.09 -9.98 -5.19
CA GLY A 298 33.41 -10.00 -5.80
C GLY A 298 33.65 -11.24 -6.68
N SER A 299 32.57 -11.86 -7.18
CA SER A 299 32.61 -13.10 -7.96
C SER A 299 31.41 -13.21 -8.89
N SER A 300 31.56 -13.83 -10.07
CA SER A 300 30.45 -13.95 -11.01
C SER A 300 29.44 -15.00 -10.59
N LEU A 301 28.16 -14.65 -10.68
CA LEU A 301 26.99 -15.51 -10.45
C LEU A 301 26.88 -16.69 -11.43
N ASN A 302 27.76 -16.78 -12.43
CA ASN A 302 27.86 -17.93 -13.34
C ASN A 302 28.87 -18.99 -12.85
N SER A 303 29.75 -18.63 -11.90
CA SER A 303 30.68 -19.56 -11.26
C SER A 303 29.96 -20.45 -10.26
N THR A 304 30.37 -21.71 -10.16
CA THR A 304 29.85 -22.62 -9.13
C THR A 304 30.44 -22.38 -7.76
N ASP A 305 31.61 -21.75 -7.70
CA ASP A 305 32.34 -21.50 -6.45
C ASP A 305 31.72 -20.35 -5.63
N THR A 306 30.84 -19.57 -6.25
CA THR A 306 30.01 -18.52 -5.62
C THR A 306 28.89 -19.10 -4.76
N TYR A 307 28.59 -20.40 -4.86
CA TYR A 307 27.45 -21.05 -4.20
C TYR A 307 27.88 -22.22 -3.34
N ASP A 308 27.34 -22.30 -2.12
CA ASP A 308 27.58 -23.45 -1.27
C ASP A 308 26.79 -24.69 -1.73
N TYR A 309 27.17 -25.84 -1.15
CA TYR A 309 26.58 -27.13 -1.49
C TYR A 309 25.06 -27.19 -1.24
N GLN A 310 24.57 -26.52 -0.20
CA GLN A 310 23.17 -26.49 0.19
C GLN A 310 22.39 -25.53 -0.71
N THR A 311 22.96 -24.37 -1.08
CA THR A 311 22.42 -23.46 -2.11
C THR A 311 22.11 -24.20 -3.41
N LEU A 312 23.09 -24.96 -3.92
CA LEU A 312 22.97 -25.72 -5.16
C LEU A 312 21.96 -26.87 -5.05
N LYS A 313 21.77 -27.42 -3.85
CA LYS A 313 20.79 -28.47 -3.57
C LYS A 313 19.36 -27.94 -3.53
N ASP A 314 19.12 -26.87 -2.77
CA ASP A 314 17.78 -26.37 -2.49
C ASP A 314 17.20 -25.53 -3.64
N VAL A 315 18.03 -24.75 -4.34
CA VAL A 315 17.57 -23.87 -5.43
C VAL A 315 17.47 -24.61 -6.77
N LEU A 316 18.37 -25.56 -7.04
CA LEU A 316 18.42 -26.29 -8.31
C LEU A 316 17.90 -27.73 -8.24
N GLY A 317 17.63 -28.27 -7.05
CA GLY A 317 17.15 -29.64 -6.87
C GLY A 317 18.19 -30.72 -7.20
N LEU A 318 19.47 -30.35 -7.29
CA LEU A 318 20.54 -31.24 -7.76
C LEU A 318 20.86 -32.34 -6.74
N SER A 319 21.13 -33.56 -7.22
CA SER A 319 21.60 -34.64 -6.37
C SER A 319 23.06 -34.44 -5.92
N ASP A 320 23.44 -35.14 -4.84
CA ASP A 320 24.80 -35.10 -4.29
C ASP A 320 25.90 -35.48 -5.30
N ALA A 321 25.56 -36.27 -6.32
CA ALA A 321 26.48 -36.63 -7.41
C ALA A 321 26.60 -35.52 -8.47
N GLU A 322 25.53 -34.78 -8.72
CA GLU A 322 25.48 -33.68 -9.69
C GLU A 322 26.12 -32.41 -9.15
N ILE A 323 25.89 -32.06 -7.88
CA ILE A 323 26.57 -30.93 -7.23
C ILE A 323 28.10 -31.12 -7.30
N ARG A 324 28.58 -32.33 -6.97
CA ARG A 324 30.00 -32.73 -7.10
C ARG A 324 30.50 -32.78 -8.54
N LYS A 325 29.64 -32.75 -9.56
CA LYS A 325 30.03 -32.67 -10.98
C LYS A 325 30.12 -31.21 -11.41
N VAL A 326 29.10 -30.42 -11.08
CA VAL A 326 28.97 -28.98 -11.33
C VAL A 326 30.13 -28.21 -10.68
N GLN A 327 30.39 -28.43 -9.38
CA GLN A 327 31.54 -27.85 -8.67
C GLN A 327 32.91 -28.27 -9.23
N ARG A 328 33.00 -29.43 -9.92
CA ARG A 328 34.25 -29.87 -10.59
C ARG A 328 34.41 -29.32 -12.00
N SER A 329 33.38 -28.75 -12.61
CA SER A 329 33.48 -28.07 -13.91
C SER A 329 33.53 -26.55 -13.81
N GLY A 330 33.27 -25.96 -12.64
CA GLY A 330 33.25 -24.50 -12.44
C GLY A 330 32.01 -23.79 -12.99
N THR A 331 31.05 -24.55 -13.56
CA THR A 331 29.98 -24.04 -14.42
C THR A 331 28.60 -24.51 -13.96
N LEU A 332 27.66 -23.58 -13.76
CA LEU A 332 26.26 -23.91 -13.49
C LEU A 332 25.60 -24.70 -14.66
N PRO A 333 24.50 -25.43 -14.42
CA PRO A 333 23.71 -26.04 -15.48
C PRO A 333 23.16 -25.02 -16.49
N ASN A 334 23.23 -25.32 -17.79
CA ASN A 334 22.80 -24.43 -18.88
C ASN A 334 21.29 -24.12 -18.91
N ASN A 335 20.48 -24.78 -18.07
CA ASN A 335 19.02 -24.75 -18.08
C ASN A 335 18.40 -24.15 -16.80
N ILE A 336 19.15 -23.35 -16.03
CA ILE A 336 18.60 -22.62 -14.88
C ILE A 336 17.56 -21.58 -15.34
N THR A 337 16.44 -21.49 -14.61
CA THR A 337 15.44 -20.43 -14.84
C THR A 337 15.88 -19.09 -14.22
N GLU A 338 15.31 -17.98 -14.68
CA GLU A 338 15.55 -16.65 -14.09
C GLU A 338 15.22 -16.63 -12.58
N ALA A 339 14.09 -17.22 -12.20
CA ALA A 339 13.68 -17.35 -10.80
C ALA A 339 14.69 -18.14 -9.94
N GLN A 340 15.32 -19.18 -10.51
CA GLN A 340 16.41 -19.90 -9.85
C GLN A 340 17.70 -19.07 -9.79
N ARG A 341 18.05 -18.33 -10.85
CA ARG A 341 19.22 -17.43 -10.87
C ARG A 341 19.10 -16.33 -9.81
N LEU A 342 17.91 -15.76 -9.64
CA LEU A 342 17.59 -14.81 -8.58
C LEU A 342 17.69 -15.47 -7.19
N SER A 343 17.14 -16.67 -6.99
CA SER A 343 17.27 -17.41 -5.73
C SER A 343 18.74 -17.71 -5.38
N LEU A 344 19.53 -18.16 -6.35
CA LEU A 344 20.97 -18.42 -6.20
C LEU A 344 21.71 -17.14 -5.76
N ALA A 345 21.52 -16.03 -6.50
CA ALA A 345 22.20 -14.76 -6.25
C ALA A 345 21.84 -14.17 -4.88
N GLY A 346 20.56 -14.23 -4.50
CA GLY A 346 20.10 -13.75 -3.20
C GLY A 346 20.61 -14.58 -2.04
N ASP A 347 20.63 -15.91 -2.15
CA ASP A 347 21.13 -16.81 -1.11
C ASP A 347 22.64 -16.62 -0.91
N ALA A 348 23.40 -16.45 -1.99
CA ALA A 348 24.81 -16.08 -1.94
C ALA A 348 25.05 -14.73 -1.25
N LEU A 349 24.27 -13.68 -1.59
CA LEU A 349 24.36 -12.36 -0.95
C LEU A 349 24.05 -12.41 0.55
N LEU A 350 22.96 -13.07 0.92
CA LEU A 350 22.50 -13.20 2.31
C LEU A 350 23.56 -13.91 3.17
N LYS A 351 24.10 -15.03 2.69
CA LYS A 351 25.18 -15.77 3.37
C LYS A 351 26.51 -15.02 3.38
N ARG A 352 26.85 -14.29 2.31
CA ARG A 352 28.05 -13.43 2.25
C ARG A 352 28.02 -12.33 3.31
N ALA A 353 26.84 -11.80 3.62
CA ALA A 353 26.61 -10.83 4.69
C ALA A 353 26.58 -11.45 6.11
N GLY A 354 26.94 -12.73 6.27
CA GLY A 354 26.86 -13.45 7.54
C GLY A 354 25.47 -14.00 7.90
N GLY A 355 24.52 -13.92 6.97
CA GLY A 355 23.15 -14.39 7.16
C GLY A 355 23.05 -15.89 7.35
N VAL A 356 22.29 -16.29 8.38
CA VAL A 356 21.91 -17.67 8.66
C VAL A 356 20.39 -17.80 8.63
N TRP A 357 19.90 -18.86 8.00
CA TRP A 357 18.48 -19.18 7.99
C TRP A 357 18.05 -19.82 9.31
N ASP A 358 17.16 -19.15 10.04
CA ASP A 358 16.48 -19.71 11.20
C ASP A 358 15.26 -20.51 10.74
N THR A 359 15.32 -21.82 10.90
CA THR A 359 14.23 -22.75 10.54
C THR A 359 13.03 -22.70 11.48
N THR A 360 13.18 -22.13 12.67
CA THR A 360 12.15 -22.01 13.71
C THR A 360 11.36 -20.72 13.52
N GLU A 361 12.07 -19.60 13.40
CA GLU A 361 11.46 -18.29 13.16
C GLU A 361 11.08 -18.05 11.70
N ASN A 362 11.61 -18.85 10.76
CA ASN A 362 11.44 -18.68 9.32
C ASN A 362 11.90 -17.28 8.89
N VAL A 363 13.18 -16.98 9.14
CA VAL A 363 13.87 -15.71 8.78
C VAL A 363 15.33 -15.94 8.40
N TRP A 364 15.90 -14.99 7.66
CA TRP A 364 17.33 -14.70 7.69
C TRP A 364 17.69 -13.84 8.90
N SER A 365 18.66 -14.27 9.69
CA SER A 365 19.19 -13.56 10.86
C SER A 365 20.72 -13.46 10.81
N GLY A 366 21.32 -12.64 11.67
CA GLY A 366 22.78 -12.47 11.77
C GLY A 366 23.46 -11.66 10.66
N MET A 367 22.70 -11.19 9.66
CA MET A 367 23.20 -10.39 8.53
C MET A 367 23.74 -9.02 8.98
N ASP A 368 24.87 -8.60 8.41
CA ASP A 368 25.24 -7.19 8.29
C ASP A 368 25.19 -6.76 6.81
N LEU A 369 24.06 -6.19 6.41
CA LEU A 369 23.69 -5.98 5.01
C LEU A 369 23.07 -4.59 4.79
N SER A 370 23.55 -3.86 3.77
CA SER A 370 23.10 -2.52 3.39
C SER A 370 23.17 -2.31 1.87
N LEU A 371 22.30 -1.48 1.29
CA LEU A 371 22.33 -1.18 -0.16
C LEU A 371 23.64 -0.53 -0.65
N THR A 372 24.44 0.02 0.26
CA THR A 372 25.75 0.62 0.05
C THR A 372 26.46 0.76 1.40
N ASN A 373 27.80 0.84 1.37
CA ASN A 373 28.63 1.11 2.54
C ASN A 373 28.91 2.62 2.73
N THR A 374 28.52 3.46 1.77
CA THR A 374 28.62 4.92 1.90
C THR A 374 27.56 5.43 2.87
N VAL A 375 27.96 6.35 3.77
CA VAL A 375 27.03 7.12 4.60
C VAL A 375 26.40 8.22 3.74
N LEU A 376 25.11 8.11 3.46
CA LEU A 376 24.41 9.00 2.53
C LEU A 376 23.82 10.21 3.27
N PRO A 377 24.00 11.45 2.77
CA PRO A 377 23.30 12.60 3.33
C PRO A 377 21.80 12.51 3.03
N GLY A 378 20.96 12.51 4.07
CA GLY A 378 19.51 12.48 3.91
C GLY A 378 18.88 11.09 4.02
N GLY A 379 17.63 10.98 3.58
CA GLY A 379 16.88 9.72 3.63
C GLY A 379 17.12 8.90 2.37
N LEU A 380 17.57 7.65 2.52
CA LEU A 380 17.61 6.69 1.42
C LEU A 380 16.18 6.28 1.01
N TYR A 381 15.89 6.24 -0.28
CA TYR A 381 14.63 5.78 -0.87
C TYR A 381 14.88 5.04 -2.19
N GLY A 382 13.82 4.46 -2.74
CA GLY A 382 13.82 3.89 -4.08
C GLY A 382 12.42 3.80 -4.72
N TRP A 383 12.40 3.52 -6.01
CA TRP A 383 11.21 3.40 -6.85
C TRP A 383 11.39 2.31 -7.92
N LEU A 384 10.32 1.92 -8.61
CA LEU A 384 10.41 1.15 -9.86
C LEU A 384 10.51 2.11 -11.04
N ASN A 385 11.43 1.85 -11.97
CA ASN A 385 11.44 2.52 -13.27
C ASN A 385 10.47 1.85 -14.25
N GLU A 386 10.37 2.40 -15.47
CA GLU A 386 9.45 1.94 -16.52
C GLU A 386 9.74 0.49 -16.98
N GLN A 387 10.97 0.01 -16.75
CA GLN A 387 11.45 -1.33 -17.06
C GLN A 387 11.14 -2.34 -15.94
N GLY A 388 10.59 -1.90 -14.81
CA GLY A 388 10.29 -2.75 -13.65
C GLY A 388 11.53 -3.18 -12.87
N THR A 389 12.64 -2.43 -12.96
CA THR A 389 13.81 -2.57 -12.11
C THR A 389 13.83 -1.48 -11.02
N TYR A 390 14.55 -1.75 -9.93
CA TYR A 390 14.62 -0.87 -8.78
C TYR A 390 15.73 0.16 -8.94
N GLU A 391 15.38 1.43 -8.78
CA GLU A 391 16.31 2.56 -8.69
C GLU A 391 16.27 3.14 -7.28
N PHE A 392 17.39 3.71 -6.83
CA PHE A 392 17.58 4.21 -5.47
C PHE A 392 18.36 5.52 -5.47
N ALA A 393 18.07 6.39 -4.51
CA ALA A 393 18.81 7.61 -4.24
C ALA A 393 18.67 7.99 -2.76
N ALA A 394 19.49 8.91 -2.28
CA ALA A 394 19.22 9.64 -1.04
C ALA A 394 18.84 11.09 -1.34
N THR A 395 17.97 11.67 -0.53
CA THR A 395 17.60 13.10 -0.60
C THR A 395 17.65 13.74 0.77
N SER A 396 18.19 14.96 0.87
CA SER A 396 18.28 15.71 2.13
C SER A 396 17.73 17.12 1.95
N MET A 397 17.31 17.70 3.07
CA MET A 397 16.70 19.03 3.11
C MET A 397 17.36 19.90 4.17
N ASN A 398 18.08 20.93 3.74
CA ASN A 398 18.62 21.95 4.63
C ASN A 398 17.67 23.16 4.66
N ILE A 399 17.38 23.69 5.85
CA ILE A 399 16.72 24.98 6.00
C ILE A 399 17.81 26.01 6.26
N ILE A 400 18.00 26.95 5.36
CA ILE A 400 18.91 28.08 5.56
C ILE A 400 18.10 29.23 6.14
N ARG A 401 18.35 29.53 7.40
CA ARG A 401 17.76 30.65 8.13
C ARG A 401 18.56 31.92 7.90
N ASN A 402 17.89 33.02 7.60
CA ASN A 402 18.51 34.33 7.63
C ASN A 402 18.40 34.95 9.04
N PRO A 403 19.48 35.53 9.61
CA PRO A 403 19.41 36.19 10.91
C PRO A 403 18.38 37.32 11.03
N LEU A 404 17.90 37.88 9.91
CA LEU A 404 16.82 38.87 9.89
C LEU A 404 15.43 38.25 10.11
N SER A 405 15.24 36.97 9.83
CA SER A 405 13.95 36.26 10.03
C SER A 405 13.53 36.24 11.50
N TYR A 406 14.51 36.30 12.42
CA TYR A 406 14.28 36.52 13.85
C TYR A 406 13.58 37.84 14.21
N PHE A 407 13.41 38.78 13.27
CA PHE A 407 12.74 40.07 13.50
C PHE A 407 11.35 40.14 12.84
N VAL A 408 10.83 39.02 12.29
CA VAL A 408 9.47 38.90 11.74
C VAL A 408 8.46 38.87 12.87
N ARG A 409 7.68 39.95 13.06
CA ARG A 409 6.68 40.07 14.13
C ARG A 409 5.27 39.98 13.55
N ASN A 410 4.39 39.27 14.24
CA ASN A 410 3.00 39.08 13.83
C ASN A 410 2.04 39.46 14.97
N SER A 411 2.05 40.73 15.41
CA SER A 411 1.01 41.25 16.31
C SER A 411 -0.11 41.92 15.52
N LYS A 412 -1.33 41.97 16.08
CA LYS A 412 -2.48 42.69 15.48
C LYS A 412 -2.22 44.19 15.37
N GLU A 413 -1.42 44.74 16.27
CA GLU A 413 -1.23 46.19 16.45
C GLU A 413 -0.03 46.75 15.66
N ALA A 414 1.02 45.95 15.46
CA ALA A 414 2.26 46.39 14.80
C ALA A 414 3.03 45.23 14.13
N PRO A 415 2.47 44.57 13.10
CA PRO A 415 3.14 43.48 12.39
C PRO A 415 4.37 44.00 11.62
N ASN A 416 5.50 43.31 11.75
CA ASN A 416 6.73 43.61 11.01
C ASN A 416 7.07 42.46 10.06
N LEU A 417 6.48 42.49 8.87
CA LEU A 417 6.67 41.47 7.82
C LEU A 417 7.82 41.81 6.86
N ALA A 418 8.58 42.90 7.08
CA ALA A 418 9.69 43.33 6.21
C ALA A 418 10.83 42.30 6.08
N TYR A 419 10.92 41.38 7.04
CA TYR A 419 11.90 40.29 7.09
C TYR A 419 11.29 38.91 6.79
N ALA A 420 10.03 38.84 6.36
CA ALA A 420 9.38 37.58 6.05
C ALA A 420 9.84 37.01 4.69
N GLY A 421 9.79 35.69 4.54
CA GLY A 421 10.23 34.99 3.33
C GLY A 421 11.75 35.04 3.10
N LYS A 422 12.55 35.41 4.12
CA LYS A 422 14.01 35.53 4.02
C LYS A 422 14.75 34.21 4.19
N ASP A 423 14.07 33.17 4.69
CA ASP A 423 14.63 31.82 4.77
C ASP A 423 14.42 31.09 3.44
N SER A 424 15.20 30.03 3.25
CA SER A 424 15.14 29.19 2.06
C SER A 424 15.42 27.74 2.37
N VAL A 425 14.72 26.85 1.69
CA VAL A 425 14.98 25.41 1.71
C VAL A 425 15.94 25.05 0.57
N GLU A 426 17.00 24.30 0.86
CA GLU A 426 17.85 23.66 -0.14
C GLU A 426 17.64 22.14 -0.08
N VAL A 427 17.26 21.56 -1.22
CA VAL A 427 17.10 20.12 -1.41
C VAL A 427 18.27 19.63 -2.26
N THR A 428 18.79 18.44 -1.97
CA THR A 428 19.88 17.83 -2.74
C THR A 428 19.70 16.33 -2.79
N GLN A 429 20.16 15.70 -3.87
CA GLN A 429 20.00 14.28 -4.16
C GLN A 429 21.35 13.62 -4.45
N TRP A 430 21.55 12.40 -3.96
CA TRP A 430 22.77 11.59 -4.16
C TRP A 430 22.45 10.20 -4.69
N ASP A 431 23.42 9.62 -5.40
CA ASP A 431 23.45 8.18 -5.69
C ASP A 431 23.85 7.36 -4.45
N LEU A 432 24.07 6.05 -4.63
CA LEU A 432 24.45 5.15 -3.53
C LEU A 432 25.96 5.18 -3.23
N GLU A 433 26.74 5.75 -4.12
CA GLU A 433 28.19 5.86 -4.04
C GLU A 433 28.58 7.11 -3.25
N GLY A 434 27.67 8.09 -3.17
CA GLY A 434 27.78 9.35 -2.44
C GLY A 434 27.99 10.57 -3.33
N ASN A 435 27.90 10.42 -4.65
CA ASN A 435 28.00 11.54 -5.59
C ASN A 435 26.68 12.29 -5.66
N MET A 436 26.77 13.61 -5.82
CA MET A 436 25.61 14.48 -5.98
C MET A 436 25.07 14.39 -7.41
N LEU A 437 23.84 13.91 -7.59
CA LEU A 437 23.23 13.71 -8.92
C LEU A 437 22.91 15.03 -9.63
N MET A 438 22.44 16.02 -8.86
CA MET A 438 22.17 17.38 -9.32
C MET A 438 22.57 18.39 -8.23
N GLY A 439 23.04 19.57 -8.65
CA GLY A 439 23.36 20.67 -7.72
C GLY A 439 22.17 21.08 -6.86
N PRO A 440 22.39 21.65 -5.65
CA PRO A 440 21.32 21.92 -4.69
C PRO A 440 20.20 22.80 -5.25
N GLN A 441 18.97 22.30 -5.24
CA GLN A 441 17.80 23.04 -5.68
C GLN A 441 17.26 23.89 -4.52
N ARG A 442 17.19 25.21 -4.73
CA ARG A 442 16.89 26.20 -3.68
C ARG A 442 15.53 26.87 -3.86
N PHE A 443 14.70 26.79 -2.83
CA PHE A 443 13.39 27.42 -2.73
C PHE A 443 13.42 28.54 -1.70
N ASN A 444 13.18 29.79 -2.12
CA ASN A 444 13.15 30.97 -1.25
C ASN A 444 11.71 31.36 -0.90
N GLY A 445 11.52 32.34 -0.01
CA GLY A 445 10.18 32.79 0.40
C GLY A 445 9.62 32.08 1.63
N PHE A 446 10.46 31.36 2.37
CA PHE A 446 10.08 30.70 3.63
C PHE A 446 10.30 31.63 4.84
N THR A 447 9.47 31.45 5.86
CA THR A 447 9.69 31.97 7.21
C THR A 447 9.67 30.77 8.15
N SER A 448 10.82 30.45 8.74
CA SER A 448 11.00 29.36 9.71
C SER A 448 10.98 29.83 11.18
N VAL A 449 10.81 31.14 11.41
CA VAL A 449 10.83 31.75 12.75
C VAL A 449 9.50 32.43 13.06
N GLN A 450 8.96 32.16 14.24
CA GLN A 450 7.81 32.85 14.81
C GLN A 450 8.29 33.92 15.82
N THR A 451 7.80 35.16 15.73
CA THR A 451 7.84 36.11 16.88
C THR A 451 6.48 36.78 17.12
N ILE A 452 6.20 36.97 18.43
CA ILE A 452 4.96 37.29 19.15
C ILE A 452 3.68 37.67 18.36
N PHE A 453 2.58 37.05 18.81
CA PHE A 453 1.19 37.46 18.67
C PHE A 453 0.59 37.52 20.09
N ASP A 454 0.13 38.68 20.57
CA ASP A 454 -0.61 38.84 21.85
C ASP A 454 -2.07 38.34 21.70
N ASP A 455 -2.76 37.77 22.70
CA ASP A 455 -2.94 38.38 24.04
C ASP A 455 -2.92 37.41 25.25
N ASN A 456 -2.64 36.10 25.09
CA ASN A 456 -2.75 35.12 26.20
C ASN A 456 -1.66 34.02 26.23
N GLU A 457 -1.19 33.73 27.44
CA GLU A 457 -0.52 32.51 27.95
C GLU A 457 0.13 31.54 26.94
N TYR A 458 1.32 31.91 26.44
CA TYR A 458 2.30 30.96 25.90
C TYR A 458 3.68 31.18 26.57
N ASP A 459 3.92 30.51 27.69
CA ASP A 459 5.18 30.57 28.47
C ASP A 459 6.45 30.09 27.73
N ALA A 460 6.30 29.61 26.49
CA ALA A 460 7.36 28.99 25.71
C ALA A 460 8.13 29.95 24.76
N PHE A 461 7.98 31.27 24.92
CA PHE A 461 8.80 32.24 24.17
C PHE A 461 10.24 32.33 24.74
N VAL A 462 11.24 32.01 23.92
CA VAL A 462 12.66 32.05 24.31
C VAL A 462 13.28 33.40 23.95
N GLN A 463 13.95 34.04 24.90
CA GLN A 463 14.77 35.23 24.64
C GLN A 463 16.11 34.85 24.00
N VAL A 464 16.25 35.16 22.71
CA VAL A 464 17.50 34.95 21.96
C VAL A 464 18.26 36.27 21.88
N PRO A 465 19.56 36.31 22.25
CA PRO A 465 20.36 37.53 22.14
C PRO A 465 20.70 37.84 20.68
N TRP A 466 20.85 39.12 20.35
CA TRP A 466 21.41 39.57 19.08
C TRP A 466 22.43 40.69 19.27
N SER A 467 23.36 40.79 18.32
CA SER A 467 24.41 41.81 18.29
C SER A 467 24.67 42.28 16.85
N SER A 468 25.10 43.52 16.69
CA SER A 468 25.45 44.13 15.41
C SER A 468 26.85 44.71 15.42
N VAL A 469 27.49 44.76 14.23
CA VAL A 469 28.80 45.41 14.03
C VAL A 469 28.78 46.92 14.32
N TYR A 470 27.60 47.53 14.40
CA TYR A 470 27.41 48.92 14.83
C TYR A 470 27.26 49.08 16.36
N ASN A 471 27.77 48.12 17.14
CA ASN A 471 27.69 48.02 18.60
C ASN A 471 26.26 47.98 19.21
N SER A 472 25.21 48.00 18.40
CA SER A 472 23.83 47.75 18.84
C SER A 472 23.64 46.28 19.25
N HIS A 473 22.93 46.04 20.35
CA HIS A 473 22.62 44.72 20.87
C HIS A 473 21.25 44.68 21.55
N GLY A 474 20.67 43.49 21.70
CA GLY A 474 19.41 43.32 22.42
C GLY A 474 18.98 41.87 22.54
N MET A 475 17.74 41.66 22.99
CA MET A 475 17.07 40.36 22.99
C MET A 475 15.93 40.39 21.97
N VAL A 476 15.54 39.22 21.47
CA VAL A 476 14.31 39.02 20.71
C VAL A 476 13.56 37.79 21.20
N ASN A 477 12.24 37.90 21.33
CA ASN A 477 11.38 36.83 21.84
C ASN A 477 10.96 35.92 20.68
N VAL A 478 11.45 34.69 20.68
CA VAL A 478 11.22 33.68 19.64
C VAL A 478 10.18 32.67 20.11
N GLY A 479 9.24 32.30 19.24
CA GLY A 479 8.04 31.54 19.60
C GLY A 479 8.27 30.08 20.03
N PRO A 480 7.21 29.44 20.58
CA PRO A 480 7.28 28.08 21.14
C PRO A 480 7.83 27.02 20.19
N GLU A 481 7.59 27.20 18.89
CA GLU A 481 7.87 26.24 17.84
C GLU A 481 8.56 26.97 16.67
N THR A 482 9.87 26.75 16.52
CA THR A 482 10.68 27.46 15.50
C THR A 482 11.86 26.63 14.96
N LEU A 483 12.18 25.46 15.51
CA LEU A 483 13.41 24.69 15.21
C LEU A 483 14.70 25.43 15.66
N MET A 484 15.61 24.72 16.33
CA MET A 484 16.94 25.25 16.68
C MET A 484 18.00 24.70 15.73
N LYS A 485 19.10 25.44 15.56
CA LYS A 485 20.21 25.10 14.66
C LYS A 485 20.76 23.70 14.99
N GLY A 486 20.87 22.86 13.96
CA GLY A 486 21.29 21.46 14.08
C GLY A 486 20.52 20.56 13.13
N ASP A 487 20.51 19.26 13.39
CA ASP A 487 19.80 18.26 12.60
C ASP A 487 18.27 18.40 12.70
N ILE A 488 17.58 18.11 11.60
CA ILE A 488 16.12 18.19 11.40
C ILE A 488 15.64 17.01 10.54
N GLY A 489 14.36 16.65 10.67
CA GLY A 489 13.73 15.61 9.85
C GLY A 489 12.23 15.86 9.64
N PHE A 490 11.78 15.81 8.39
CA PHE A 490 10.39 16.04 7.98
C PHE A 490 9.84 14.87 7.18
N VAL A 491 8.65 14.36 7.55
CA VAL A 491 7.91 13.36 6.78
C VAL A 491 7.10 14.06 5.68
N LEU A 492 7.19 13.55 4.45
CA LEU A 492 6.32 13.89 3.34
C LEU A 492 5.01 13.11 3.45
N LEU A 493 3.86 13.80 3.46
CA LEU A 493 2.55 13.23 3.73
C LEU A 493 1.50 13.73 2.71
N GLN A 494 0.48 12.92 2.46
CA GLN A 494 -0.69 13.28 1.64
C GLN A 494 -1.76 13.90 2.53
N TYR A 495 -2.28 15.08 2.20
CA TYR A 495 -3.20 15.78 3.11
C TYR A 495 -4.59 15.10 3.17
N PRO A 496 -5.03 14.60 4.34
CA PRO A 496 -6.12 13.61 4.39
C PRO A 496 -7.53 14.19 4.49
N ASP A 497 -7.69 15.45 4.89
CA ASP A 497 -8.97 16.06 5.27
C ASP A 497 -9.08 17.51 4.78
N ASN A 498 -10.18 17.86 4.12
CA ASN A 498 -10.44 19.22 3.64
C ASN A 498 -10.80 20.23 4.74
N SER A 499 -10.98 19.84 6.01
CA SER A 499 -11.45 20.75 7.08
C SER A 499 -10.55 21.96 7.39
N LYS A 500 -9.35 22.05 6.80
CA LYS A 500 -8.43 23.20 6.88
C LYS A 500 -8.04 23.81 5.53
N ILE A 501 -8.69 23.41 4.42
CA ILE A 501 -8.36 23.91 3.07
C ILE A 501 -8.35 25.45 3.01
N ASP A 502 -9.33 26.10 3.62
CA ASP A 502 -9.47 27.57 3.67
C ASP A 502 -8.42 28.27 4.55
N LEU A 503 -7.76 27.54 5.46
CA LEU A 503 -6.76 28.07 6.40
C LEU A 503 -5.33 27.95 5.88
N TRP A 504 -5.03 26.88 5.13
CA TRP A 504 -3.68 26.58 4.66
C TRP A 504 -3.51 26.67 3.14
N GLY A 505 -4.60 26.66 2.36
CA GLY A 505 -4.52 26.62 0.89
C GLY A 505 -3.93 25.32 0.33
N ILE A 506 -4.05 24.23 1.10
CA ILE A 506 -3.67 22.85 0.73
C ILE A 506 -4.98 22.09 0.53
N ALA A 507 -5.21 21.54 -0.66
CA ALA A 507 -6.38 20.71 -0.94
C ALA A 507 -6.20 19.30 -0.37
N LYS A 508 -7.29 18.52 -0.32
CA LYS A 508 -7.15 17.07 -0.16
C LYS A 508 -6.26 16.51 -1.28
N ASP A 509 -5.45 15.52 -0.92
CA ASP A 509 -4.54 14.79 -1.82
C ASP A 509 -3.30 15.60 -2.28
N ASP A 510 -3.19 16.89 -1.93
CA ASP A 510 -1.95 17.66 -2.05
C ASP A 510 -0.87 17.16 -1.05
N PRO A 511 0.42 17.25 -1.42
CA PRO A 511 1.54 16.97 -0.52
C PRO A 511 1.75 18.05 0.54
N TYR A 512 1.97 17.65 1.80
CA TYR A 512 2.39 18.50 2.91
C TYR A 512 3.55 17.87 3.69
N LEU A 513 4.20 18.65 4.57
CA LEU A 513 5.34 18.18 5.36
C LEU A 513 5.05 18.31 6.87
N ARG A 514 5.43 17.30 7.63
CA ARG A 514 5.33 17.26 9.10
C ARG A 514 6.70 17.00 9.72
N ALA A 515 7.15 17.88 10.61
CA ALA A 515 8.36 17.67 11.38
C ALA A 515 8.19 16.47 12.33
N VAL A 516 9.22 15.64 12.41
CA VAL A 516 9.30 14.48 13.31
C VAL A 516 10.58 14.45 14.15
N MET A 517 11.57 15.27 13.78
CA MET A 517 12.69 15.61 14.65
C MET A 517 13.21 17.01 14.31
N GLY A 518 13.74 17.68 15.31
CA GLY A 518 14.45 18.95 15.17
C GLY A 518 15.33 19.17 16.38
N THR A 519 16.53 19.69 16.17
CA THR A 519 17.48 19.88 17.26
C THR A 519 16.91 20.83 18.30
N ILE A 520 16.96 20.37 19.55
CA ILE A 520 16.84 21.18 20.76
C ILE A 520 18.27 21.38 21.29
N MET A 521 18.59 22.57 21.79
CA MET A 521 19.91 22.87 22.34
C MET A 521 20.33 21.85 23.41
N ALA A 522 21.61 21.49 23.44
CA ALA A 522 22.15 20.42 24.27
C ALA A 522 21.78 20.56 25.76
N GLY A 523 20.80 19.76 26.20
CA GLY A 523 20.27 19.79 27.56
C GLY A 523 19.17 18.75 27.79
N THR A 524 19.56 17.56 28.27
CA THR A 524 18.68 16.51 28.84
C THR A 524 17.48 16.00 28.02
N ARG A 525 17.68 14.84 27.38
CA ARG A 525 16.67 13.81 27.00
C ARG A 525 15.46 14.25 26.15
N VAL A 526 15.50 13.83 24.89
CA VAL A 526 14.29 13.38 24.17
C VAL A 526 13.63 12.24 24.98
N LYS A 527 12.30 12.17 24.99
CA LYS A 527 11.55 11.08 25.63
C LYS A 527 11.34 9.90 24.66
N PRO A 528 11.16 8.65 25.14
CA PRO A 528 10.89 7.47 24.30
C PRO A 528 9.55 7.46 23.54
N ASP A 529 8.81 8.57 23.53
CA ASP A 529 7.58 8.80 22.77
C ASP A 529 7.74 9.90 21.70
N GLY A 530 8.97 10.40 21.51
CA GLY A 530 9.28 11.52 20.62
C GLY A 530 8.77 12.89 21.10
N SER A 531 8.11 12.98 22.27
CA SER A 531 7.55 14.25 22.75
C SER A 531 8.62 15.17 23.34
N THR A 532 8.47 16.47 23.09
CA THR A 532 9.36 17.52 23.60
C THR A 532 8.54 18.57 24.35
N THR A 533 8.94 18.89 25.58
CA THR A 533 8.41 20.07 26.27
C THR A 533 8.96 21.30 25.56
N LEU A 534 8.16 22.23 25.01
CA LEU A 534 6.79 22.60 25.39
C LEU A 534 5.77 22.56 24.24
N SER A 535 5.65 21.45 23.50
CA SER A 535 4.47 21.20 22.66
C SER A 535 4.15 19.72 22.48
N ASN A 536 2.86 19.39 22.56
CA ASN A 536 2.33 18.07 22.21
C ASN A 536 1.87 18.00 20.74
N ALA A 537 2.13 19.03 19.94
CA ALA A 537 1.80 19.11 18.52
C ALA A 537 3.03 18.84 17.64
N SER A 538 2.78 18.46 16.38
CA SER A 538 3.85 18.36 15.37
C SER A 538 3.82 19.59 14.47
N ILE A 539 4.94 20.29 14.43
CA ILE A 539 5.23 21.40 13.50
C ILE A 539 4.99 20.93 12.05
N ALA A 540 4.27 21.71 11.25
CA ALA A 540 4.04 21.44 9.82
C ALA A 540 4.69 22.51 8.93
N MET A 541 4.99 22.18 7.67
CA MET A 541 5.19 23.20 6.63
C MET A 541 3.94 23.31 5.76
N HIS A 542 3.49 24.53 5.51
CA HIS A 542 2.33 24.82 4.67
C HIS A 542 2.38 26.26 4.10
N PRO A 543 1.55 26.61 3.09
CA PRO A 543 1.38 27.98 2.64
C PRO A 543 0.45 28.79 3.54
N THR A 544 0.50 30.12 3.44
CA THR A 544 -0.38 31.04 4.17
C THR A 544 -0.62 32.34 3.39
N ILE A 545 -1.78 32.96 3.64
CA ILE A 545 -2.17 34.27 3.08
C ILE A 545 -1.33 35.39 3.72
N ASN A 546 -1.05 35.30 5.02
CA ASN A 546 -0.23 36.23 5.79
C ASN A 546 0.89 35.46 6.51
N PHE A 547 2.13 35.97 6.50
CA PHE A 547 3.31 35.34 7.13
C PHE A 547 3.25 35.28 8.66
N GLY A 548 2.34 34.46 9.21
CA GLY A 548 1.99 34.54 10.63
C GLY A 548 1.04 33.46 11.11
N ASN A 549 1.40 32.18 10.92
CA ASN A 549 0.72 31.07 11.61
C ASN A 549 1.38 30.77 12.97
N THR A 550 0.63 30.14 13.87
CA THR A 550 1.13 29.58 15.13
C THR A 550 1.84 28.25 14.89
N GLY A 551 3.14 28.16 15.20
CA GLY A 551 3.89 26.90 15.28
C GLY A 551 4.24 26.19 13.97
N CYS A 552 4.31 26.89 12.84
CA CYS A 552 4.64 26.28 11.55
C CYS A 552 5.62 27.14 10.73
N PRO A 553 6.70 26.57 10.16
CA PRO A 553 7.38 27.17 9.02
C PRO A 553 6.42 27.34 7.84
N VAL A 554 6.39 28.54 7.25
CA VAL A 554 5.40 28.88 6.22
C VAL A 554 5.99 29.59 5.02
N THR A 555 5.37 29.39 3.86
CA THR A 555 5.53 30.26 2.68
C THR A 555 4.37 31.24 2.60
N GLY A 556 4.69 32.50 2.32
CA GLY A 556 3.71 33.58 2.12
C GLY A 556 4.05 34.35 0.85
N ASN A 557 3.25 35.37 0.53
CA ASN A 557 3.40 36.11 -0.72
C ASN A 557 4.77 36.83 -0.77
N TRP A 558 5.66 36.38 -1.67
CA TRP A 558 7.06 36.78 -1.73
C TRP A 558 7.58 36.78 -3.16
N GLY A 559 8.44 37.75 -3.52
CA GLY A 559 9.04 37.83 -4.85
C GLY A 559 8.04 38.02 -6.01
N GLY A 560 6.79 38.40 -5.72
CA GLY A 560 5.70 38.48 -6.69
C GLY A 560 4.94 37.15 -6.90
N GLN A 561 5.34 36.06 -6.23
CA GLN A 561 4.61 34.79 -6.19
C GLN A 561 3.74 34.69 -4.93
N THR A 562 2.69 33.86 -4.97
CA THR A 562 1.87 33.60 -3.78
C THR A 562 2.54 32.58 -2.87
N GLY A 563 2.18 32.58 -1.57
CA GLY A 563 2.63 31.54 -0.63
C GLY A 563 2.32 30.13 -1.15
N VAL A 564 1.09 29.92 -1.64
CA VAL A 564 0.64 28.65 -2.25
C VAL A 564 1.54 28.29 -3.43
N THR A 565 1.77 29.20 -4.38
CA THR A 565 2.65 28.96 -5.54
C THR A 565 4.06 28.53 -5.12
N LEU A 566 4.65 29.19 -4.12
CA LEU A 566 5.98 28.85 -3.61
C LEU A 566 6.01 27.48 -2.94
N PHE A 567 4.97 27.12 -2.18
CA PHE A 567 4.84 25.79 -1.57
C PHE A 567 4.63 24.70 -2.62
N THR A 568 3.67 24.88 -3.53
CA THR A 568 3.37 23.92 -4.62
C THR A 568 4.59 23.70 -5.51
N ASN A 569 5.38 24.73 -5.83
CA ASN A 569 6.61 24.58 -6.59
C ASN A 569 7.64 23.70 -5.84
N PHE A 570 7.77 23.90 -4.52
CA PHE A 570 8.67 23.12 -3.67
C PHE A 570 8.21 21.66 -3.52
N THR A 571 6.95 21.43 -3.18
CA THR A 571 6.43 20.07 -2.99
C THR A 571 6.28 19.30 -4.30
N SER A 572 5.97 19.97 -5.43
CA SER A 572 5.99 19.33 -6.76
C SER A 572 7.37 18.84 -7.15
N TYR A 573 8.44 19.57 -6.82
CA TYR A 573 9.81 19.10 -7.05
C TYR A 573 10.12 17.85 -6.22
N LEU A 574 9.64 17.78 -4.97
CA LEU A 574 9.76 16.59 -4.12
C LEU A 574 9.00 15.39 -4.72
N THR A 575 7.73 15.55 -5.10
CA THR A 575 6.88 14.42 -5.54
C THR A 575 7.05 14.02 -7.00
N ASN A 576 7.35 14.96 -7.89
CA ASN A 576 7.29 14.74 -9.34
C ASN A 576 8.70 14.60 -9.94
N ASP A 577 9.60 15.52 -9.60
CA ASP A 577 10.97 15.52 -10.15
C ASP A 577 11.86 14.53 -9.40
N LEU A 578 11.83 14.54 -8.06
CA LEU A 578 12.58 13.60 -7.21
C LEU A 578 11.83 12.29 -6.92
N LYS A 579 10.54 12.18 -7.27
CA LYS A 579 9.69 11.00 -7.05
C LYS A 579 9.61 10.53 -5.58
N LEU A 580 9.70 11.45 -4.62
CA LEU A 580 9.65 11.11 -3.20
C LEU A 580 8.25 10.61 -2.79
N PRO A 581 8.14 9.41 -2.20
CA PRO A 581 6.86 8.83 -1.83
C PRO A 581 6.34 9.37 -0.49
N TYR A 582 5.03 9.32 -0.28
CA TYR A 582 4.43 9.59 1.02
C TYR A 582 4.94 8.60 2.07
N GLY A 583 5.28 9.11 3.26
CA GLY A 583 5.98 8.39 4.33
C GLY A 583 7.51 8.55 4.31
N TYR A 584 8.08 9.14 3.25
CA TYR A 584 9.51 9.46 3.15
C TYR A 584 9.97 10.52 4.18
N VAL A 585 11.20 10.40 4.71
CA VAL A 585 11.78 11.38 5.65
C VAL A 585 12.97 12.13 5.04
N LEU A 586 12.79 13.44 4.90
CA LEU A 586 13.81 14.42 4.55
C LEU A 586 14.64 14.77 5.79
N TYR A 587 15.73 14.05 6.05
CA TYR A 587 16.74 14.48 7.02
C TYR A 587 17.58 15.64 6.46
N GLY A 588 18.18 16.44 7.33
CA GLY A 588 19.14 17.48 6.97
C GLY A 588 19.40 18.41 8.15
N LYS A 589 19.78 19.66 7.88
CA LYS A 589 20.16 20.63 8.93
C LYS A 589 19.44 21.97 8.81
N LEU A 590 19.04 22.53 9.95
CA LEU A 590 18.77 23.95 10.09
C LEU A 590 20.11 24.70 10.25
N ILE A 591 20.43 25.54 9.28
CA ILE A 591 21.70 26.25 9.15
C ILE A 591 21.45 27.75 9.28
N GLU A 592 22.07 28.39 10.27
CA GLU A 592 22.06 29.85 10.39
C GLU A 592 23.00 30.48 9.35
N GLN A 593 22.49 31.36 8.49
CA GLN A 593 23.29 32.06 7.49
C GLN A 593 24.19 33.10 8.15
N ASN A 594 25.49 33.09 7.84
CA ASN A 594 26.41 34.15 8.27
C ASN A 594 25.98 35.50 7.67
N ASN A 595 25.47 36.40 8.51
CA ASN A 595 25.20 37.80 8.16
C ASN A 595 26.34 38.68 8.71
N PRO A 596 26.99 39.53 7.89
CA PRO A 596 28.14 40.32 8.31
C PRO A 596 27.77 41.52 9.20
N TYR A 597 26.49 41.89 9.31
CA TYR A 597 26.03 43.07 10.05
C TYR A 597 25.33 42.75 11.37
N ILE A 598 24.66 41.59 11.47
CA ILE A 598 23.85 41.15 12.61
C ILE A 598 24.09 39.66 12.87
N LYS A 599 24.30 39.30 14.13
CA LYS A 599 24.29 37.91 14.63
C LYS A 599 23.15 37.73 15.61
N VAL A 600 22.47 36.60 15.54
CA VAL A 600 21.40 36.18 16.48
C VAL A 600 21.77 34.80 17.04
N GLY A 601 21.58 34.60 18.34
CA GLY A 601 22.06 33.43 19.07
C GLY A 601 23.42 33.63 19.76
N ARG A 602 24.02 32.53 20.22
CA ARG A 602 25.39 32.44 20.75
C ARG A 602 26.27 31.64 19.81
#